data_AF-A0A0D2LAP2-F1
#
_entry.id   AF-A0A0D2LAP2-F1
#
_cell.length_a   1.000
_cell.length_b   1.000
_cell.length_c   1.000
_cell.angle_alpha   90.00
_cell.angle_beta   90.00
_cell.angle_gamma   90.00
#
_symmetry.space_group_name_H-M   'P 1'
#
loop_
_entity.id
_entity.type
_entity.pdbx_description
1 polymer ?
#
loop_
_entity_poly.entity_id
_entity_poly.type
_entity_poly.pdbx_seq_one_letter_code
_entity_poly.pdbx_strand_id
1 'polypeptide(L)'
;MCQLIGGLSREILRHPAGARAVAAGVSADADASVASAAVELLGDAVIHGGGNEVAACCDAGAVAGLLRVAARRGCGRGRWRKEMPNHLVETAATVLAAISEADLQAGQPSRVAAAPASAAALVAGLRASLSDLQQTSPFLFAGCTASELAITAFLTAQANPPGGAAWATTFVQLGVPQVLMQILQSLKPSASGEGCMWPPLWPASVAAALYLFASPNLIAELPAAAAAMAGEQQQQQQQQQQQQQQQQQQQQRRQQQQDGNDVKADGDASSSQQGAAAAFGCDNGGARSRQMRAAAAVALVGAGPESAHPLCRLAAACPGSRGNLAVVPGLLSAVSRTARGVVGMDAHGVNASWLSQRTLGLLAAAVVPLEHLPGYAHAYAARQRADFASQPPLPSAFLEGRVAVDGLLRCIISHSSSQGAASQAKEALAVIVDLTQGEEQVQQQRQQQRQRQQQQQQQKQQQECGQQLKKHDDQEQQKQQEQEDHRQQGLPDTEAERRMPGRAGDGQGQEEQNPHTPAAERQAGPASMAPVMASGPSGPKQHHACAVCGRTAREGAMLRRCAGCGRVTGTRYCSQECCRTDWVVRGHRAVCEAARRGGGSSSSGQPKGVGA
;
A
#
# COMPACT_ATOMS: atom_id res chain seq x y z
N MET A 1 -4.07 45.94 20.18
CA MET A 1 -5.18 44.98 20.44
C MET A 1 -4.93 43.61 19.83
N CYS A 2 -4.75 43.43 18.52
CA CYS A 2 -4.66 42.09 17.91
C CYS A 2 -3.57 41.18 18.52
N GLN A 3 -2.39 41.72 18.86
CA GLN A 3 -1.34 40.97 19.58
C GLN A 3 -1.73 40.56 21.02
N LEU A 4 -2.51 41.40 21.72
CA LEU A 4 -3.07 41.08 23.04
C LEU A 4 -4.13 39.98 22.94
N ILE A 5 -4.97 40.01 21.90
CA ILE A 5 -5.96 38.97 21.62
C ILE A 5 -5.26 37.66 21.29
N GLY A 6 -4.29 37.63 20.36
CA GLY A 6 -3.51 36.42 20.04
C GLY A 6 -2.57 35.92 21.16
N GLY A 7 -2.31 36.73 22.18
CA GLY A 7 -1.72 36.30 23.45
C GLY A 7 -2.76 35.61 24.34
N LEU A 8 -3.91 36.24 24.53
CA LEU A 8 -5.03 35.73 25.32
C LEU A 8 -5.57 34.40 24.77
N SER A 9 -5.73 34.27 23.45
CA SER A 9 -6.16 33.03 22.79
C SER A 9 -5.23 31.87 23.13
N ARG A 10 -3.91 32.08 23.06
CA ARG A 10 -2.92 31.04 23.41
C ARG A 10 -2.96 30.67 24.89
N GLU A 11 -3.15 31.64 25.78
CA GLU A 11 -3.20 31.35 27.22
C GLU A 11 -4.50 30.66 27.66
N ILE A 12 -5.64 31.03 27.05
CA ILE A 12 -6.93 30.33 27.22
C ILE A 12 -6.83 28.88 26.74
N LEU A 13 -6.16 28.65 25.60
CA LEU A 13 -6.07 27.33 24.98
C LEU A 13 -4.97 26.44 25.57
N ARG A 14 -3.98 27.02 26.26
CA ARG A 14 -3.05 26.29 27.16
C ARG A 14 -3.76 25.69 28.38
N HIS A 15 -4.87 26.28 28.83
CA HIS A 15 -5.61 25.77 29.98
C HIS A 15 -6.69 24.74 29.55
N PRO A 16 -6.66 23.47 30.01
CA PRO A 16 -7.60 22.44 29.54
C PRO A 16 -9.09 22.72 29.78
N ALA A 17 -9.42 23.67 30.67
CA ALA A 17 -10.79 24.14 30.86
C ALA A 17 -11.18 25.22 29.84
N GLY A 18 -10.25 26.10 29.45
CA GLY A 18 -10.48 27.14 28.44
C GLY A 18 -10.62 26.53 27.05
N ALA A 19 -9.72 25.62 26.67
CA ALA A 19 -9.83 24.85 25.43
C ALA A 19 -11.12 24.02 25.34
N ARG A 20 -11.60 23.43 26.44
CA ARG A 20 -12.91 22.75 26.47
C ARG A 20 -14.09 23.71 26.31
N ALA A 21 -14.04 24.89 26.92
CA ALA A 21 -15.09 25.90 26.75
C ALA A 21 -15.15 26.42 25.30
N VAL A 22 -14.00 26.64 24.65
CA VAL A 22 -13.94 27.01 23.23
C VAL A 22 -14.45 25.87 22.34
N ALA A 23 -14.05 24.61 22.60
CA ALA A 23 -14.52 23.45 21.85
C ALA A 23 -16.06 23.25 21.96
N ALA A 24 -16.63 23.45 23.15
CA ALA A 24 -18.08 23.44 23.37
C ALA A 24 -18.81 24.55 22.58
N GLY A 25 -18.13 25.68 22.31
CA GLY A 25 -18.62 26.75 21.44
C GLY A 25 -18.81 26.34 19.97
N VAL A 26 -18.23 25.23 19.52
CA VAL A 26 -18.47 24.67 18.17
C VAL A 26 -19.66 23.69 18.13
N SER A 27 -20.30 23.43 19.28
CA SER A 27 -21.33 22.38 19.41
C SER A 27 -22.58 22.57 18.53
N ALA A 28 -23.44 21.54 18.53
CA ALA A 28 -24.60 21.42 17.66
C ALA A 28 -25.56 22.62 17.67
N ASP A 29 -25.70 23.23 18.84
CA ASP A 29 -26.73 24.19 19.20
C ASP A 29 -26.14 25.60 19.41
N ALA A 30 -24.85 25.78 19.14
CA ALA A 30 -24.18 27.06 19.19
C ALA A 30 -24.63 28.01 18.06
N ASP A 31 -24.69 29.30 18.38
CA ASP A 31 -24.96 30.34 17.37
C ASP A 31 -23.89 30.39 16.28
N ALA A 32 -24.27 30.88 15.10
CA ALA A 32 -23.40 31.09 13.95
C ALA A 32 -22.06 31.76 14.30
N SER A 33 -22.15 32.86 15.05
CA SER A 33 -21.02 33.71 15.41
C SER A 33 -20.11 33.05 16.45
N VAL A 34 -20.71 32.35 17.41
CA VAL A 34 -19.98 31.61 18.46
C VAL A 34 -19.23 30.43 17.86
N ALA A 35 -19.88 29.63 17.00
CA ALA A 35 -19.22 28.52 16.31
C ALA A 35 -18.10 29.02 15.37
N SER A 36 -18.31 30.14 14.68
CA SER A 36 -17.28 30.80 13.85
C SER A 36 -16.06 31.20 14.67
N ALA A 37 -16.25 31.98 15.74
CA ALA A 37 -15.15 32.46 16.58
C ALA A 37 -14.42 31.30 17.29
N ALA A 38 -15.16 30.27 17.72
CA ALA A 38 -14.57 29.08 18.30
C ALA A 38 -13.70 28.29 17.30
N VAL A 39 -14.14 28.15 16.04
CA VAL A 39 -13.34 27.54 14.96
C VAL A 39 -12.04 28.31 14.71
N GLU A 40 -12.11 29.66 14.63
CA GLU A 40 -10.92 30.51 14.45
C GLU A 40 -9.93 30.35 15.61
N LEU A 41 -10.40 30.39 16.86
CA LEU A 41 -9.55 30.22 18.04
C LEU A 41 -8.86 28.85 18.10
N LEU A 42 -9.59 27.76 17.80
CA LEU A 42 -9.00 26.42 17.73
C LEU A 42 -7.99 26.30 16.59
N GLY A 43 -8.27 26.93 15.44
CA GLY A 43 -7.36 27.03 14.31
C GLY A 43 -6.04 27.71 14.64
N ASP A 44 -6.12 28.90 15.27
CA ASP A 44 -4.95 29.64 15.73
C ASP A 44 -4.11 28.81 16.71
N ALA A 45 -4.72 28.07 17.64
CA ALA A 45 -3.97 27.18 18.52
C ALA A 45 -3.23 26.08 17.75
N VAL A 46 -3.89 25.42 16.80
CA VAL A 46 -3.29 24.37 15.97
C VAL A 46 -2.10 24.92 15.17
N ILE A 47 -2.25 26.09 14.53
CA ILE A 47 -1.19 26.75 13.75
C ILE A 47 0.03 27.08 14.64
N HIS A 48 -0.20 27.43 15.91
CA HIS A 48 0.85 27.74 16.88
C HIS A 48 1.34 26.51 17.69
N GLY A 49 1.05 25.29 17.23
CA GLY A 49 1.57 24.03 17.79
C GLY A 49 0.75 23.41 18.92
N GLY A 50 -0.37 24.01 19.33
CA GLY A 50 -1.29 23.51 20.37
C GLY A 50 -2.23 22.39 19.91
N GLY A 51 -1.83 21.60 18.91
CA GLY A 51 -2.70 20.60 18.27
C GLY A 51 -3.12 19.47 19.22
N ASN A 52 -2.22 19.05 20.11
CA ASN A 52 -2.48 17.98 21.07
C ASN A 52 -3.43 18.42 22.20
N GLU A 53 -3.33 19.67 22.65
CA GLU A 53 -4.20 20.27 23.65
C GLU A 53 -5.61 20.50 23.09
N VAL A 54 -5.70 21.02 21.86
CA VAL A 54 -6.97 21.14 21.11
C VAL A 54 -7.61 19.77 20.95
N ALA A 55 -6.85 18.75 20.57
CA ALA A 55 -7.34 17.38 20.45
C ALA A 55 -7.80 16.80 21.79
N ALA A 56 -7.05 16.97 22.89
CA ALA A 56 -7.45 16.50 24.21
C ALA A 56 -8.76 17.15 24.70
N CYS A 57 -9.07 18.36 24.24
CA CYS A 57 -10.25 19.12 24.67
C CYS A 57 -11.47 18.98 23.76
N CYS A 58 -11.32 18.51 22.52
CA CYS A 58 -12.45 18.28 21.61
C CYS A 58 -13.15 16.94 21.92
N ASP A 59 -14.38 17.01 22.41
CA ASP A 59 -15.28 15.86 22.51
C ASP A 59 -15.98 15.53 21.19
N ALA A 60 -16.79 14.47 21.18
CA ALA A 60 -17.53 14.05 19.99
C ALA A 60 -18.55 15.12 19.49
N GLY A 61 -19.06 15.97 20.38
CA GLY A 61 -19.98 17.06 20.05
C GLY A 61 -19.27 18.21 19.34
N ALA A 62 -18.10 18.62 19.86
CA ALA A 62 -17.22 19.60 19.23
C ALA A 62 -16.73 19.12 17.85
N VAL A 63 -16.31 17.86 17.74
CA VAL A 63 -15.93 17.22 16.46
C VAL A 63 -17.09 17.25 15.46
N ALA A 64 -18.29 16.80 15.86
CA ALA A 64 -19.48 16.84 15.00
C ALA A 64 -19.96 18.27 14.66
N GLY A 65 -19.57 19.26 15.46
CA GLY A 65 -19.68 20.69 15.19
C GLY A 65 -18.75 21.15 14.08
N LEU A 66 -17.44 20.95 14.26
CA LEU A 66 -16.37 21.25 13.29
C LEU A 66 -16.67 20.66 11.91
N LEU A 67 -17.15 19.41 11.87
CA LEU A 67 -17.52 18.73 10.63
C LEU A 67 -18.74 19.33 9.94
N ARG A 68 -19.71 19.85 10.69
CA ARG A 68 -20.85 20.60 10.13
C ARG A 68 -20.41 21.95 9.60
N VAL A 69 -19.47 22.64 10.25
CA VAL A 69 -18.86 23.87 9.72
C VAL A 69 -18.15 23.56 8.40
N ALA A 70 -17.27 22.55 8.37
CA ALA A 70 -16.53 22.15 7.18
C ALA A 70 -17.46 21.72 6.01
N ALA A 71 -18.56 21.01 6.29
CA ALA A 71 -19.48 20.51 5.26
C ALA A 71 -20.59 21.49 4.84
N ARG A 72 -20.76 22.63 5.51
CA ARG A 72 -21.85 23.59 5.19
C ARG A 72 -21.63 24.41 3.91
N ARG A 73 -20.54 24.17 3.20
CA ARG A 73 -20.24 24.75 1.89
C ARG A 73 -21.19 24.21 0.81
N GLY A 74 -22.38 24.81 0.66
CA GLY A 74 -23.18 24.75 -0.57
C GLY A 74 -24.69 24.49 -0.45
N CYS A 75 -25.18 23.88 0.63
CA CYS A 75 -26.53 23.28 0.65
C CYS A 75 -27.72 24.20 1.01
N GLY A 76 -27.53 25.51 1.19
CA GLY A 76 -28.59 26.41 1.71
C GLY A 76 -28.86 27.67 0.88
N ARG A 77 -30.13 27.86 0.45
CA ARG A 77 -30.69 29.19 0.09
C ARG A 77 -31.06 30.01 1.35
N GLY A 78 -30.28 29.88 2.42
CA GLY A 78 -30.54 30.48 3.74
C GLY A 78 -29.62 31.67 4.04
N ARG A 79 -29.99 32.46 5.06
CA ARG A 79 -29.30 33.69 5.54
C ARG A 79 -27.77 33.54 5.64
N TRP A 80 -27.33 32.37 6.11
CA TRP A 80 -25.94 31.96 6.31
C TRP A 80 -25.01 32.08 5.09
N ARG A 81 -25.51 32.02 3.85
CA ARG A 81 -24.66 32.03 2.63
C ARG A 81 -23.93 33.37 2.40
N LYS A 82 -24.27 34.43 3.14
CA LYS A 82 -23.58 35.73 3.09
C LYS A 82 -22.54 35.96 4.19
N GLU A 83 -22.56 35.16 5.25
CA GLU A 83 -21.90 35.51 6.52
C GLU A 83 -20.77 34.57 6.93
N MET A 84 -20.67 33.37 6.36
CA MET A 84 -19.61 32.41 6.71
C MET A 84 -18.46 32.43 5.68
N PRO A 85 -17.32 33.11 5.96
CA PRO A 85 -16.19 33.19 5.05
C PRO A 85 -15.47 31.85 4.86
N ASN A 86 -14.86 31.68 3.68
CA ASN A 86 -14.25 30.41 3.25
C ASN A 86 -13.14 29.90 4.17
N HIS A 87 -12.39 30.80 4.82
CA HIS A 87 -11.28 30.40 5.70
C HIS A 87 -11.78 29.53 6.85
N LEU A 88 -12.99 29.74 7.39
CA LEU A 88 -13.55 28.92 8.47
C LEU A 88 -13.67 27.44 8.11
N VAL A 89 -13.92 27.11 6.83
CA VAL A 89 -13.99 25.73 6.34
C VAL A 89 -12.59 25.11 6.33
N GLU A 90 -11.59 25.87 5.89
CA GLU A 90 -10.18 25.47 5.85
C GLU A 90 -9.60 25.35 7.27
N THR A 91 -9.95 26.28 8.16
CA THR A 91 -9.64 26.24 9.60
C THR A 91 -10.28 25.03 10.29
N ALA A 92 -11.58 24.76 10.07
CA ALA A 92 -12.23 23.58 10.64
C ALA A 92 -11.60 22.27 10.13
N ALA A 93 -11.25 22.19 8.84
CA ALA A 93 -10.53 21.04 8.28
C ALA A 93 -9.13 20.87 8.91
N THR A 94 -8.42 21.97 9.16
CA THR A 94 -7.10 22.00 9.81
C THR A 94 -7.18 21.51 11.26
N VAL A 95 -8.18 21.95 12.02
CA VAL A 95 -8.44 21.47 13.38
C VAL A 95 -8.79 19.98 13.39
N LEU A 96 -9.63 19.51 12.48
CA LEU A 96 -9.98 18.09 12.35
C LEU A 96 -8.77 17.20 11.96
N ALA A 97 -7.86 17.72 11.15
CA ALA A 97 -6.60 17.05 10.83
C ALA A 97 -5.70 16.92 12.07
N ALA A 98 -5.54 17.99 12.85
CA ALA A 98 -4.76 17.98 14.08
C ALA A 98 -5.35 17.04 15.16
N ILE A 99 -6.69 17.00 15.31
CA ILE A 99 -7.36 16.03 16.18
C ILE A 99 -7.04 14.59 15.73
N SER A 100 -7.09 14.33 14.43
CA SER A 100 -6.80 13.01 13.86
C SER A 100 -5.33 12.59 14.03
N GLU A 101 -4.40 13.55 13.94
CA GLU A 101 -2.97 13.31 14.17
C GLU A 101 -2.64 13.08 15.65
N ALA A 102 -3.24 13.85 16.56
CA ALA A 102 -3.09 13.65 17.99
C ALA A 102 -3.67 12.30 18.46
N ASP A 103 -4.85 11.90 17.97
CA ASP A 103 -5.41 10.56 18.23
C ASP A 103 -4.47 9.45 17.73
N LEU A 104 -3.85 9.65 16.56
CA LEU A 104 -2.87 8.72 15.97
C LEU A 104 -1.60 8.59 16.84
N GLN A 105 -1.05 9.73 17.31
CA GLN A 105 0.11 9.77 18.20
C GLN A 105 -0.19 9.14 19.58
N ALA A 106 -1.41 9.31 20.10
CA ALA A 106 -1.86 8.73 21.36
C ALA A 106 -2.25 7.24 21.27
N GLY A 107 -2.18 6.63 20.08
CA GLY A 107 -2.62 5.24 19.86
C GLY A 107 -4.13 5.02 20.05
N GLN A 108 -4.92 6.10 20.04
CA GLN A 108 -6.36 6.05 20.26
C GLN A 108 -7.12 5.83 18.95
N PRO A 109 -8.29 5.18 18.97
CA PRO A 109 -9.18 5.16 17.82
C PRO A 109 -9.63 6.61 17.53
N SER A 110 -9.41 7.08 16.31
CA SER A 110 -9.70 8.46 15.93
C SER A 110 -11.15 8.86 16.27
N ARG A 111 -11.31 9.91 17.07
CA ARG A 111 -12.61 10.44 17.48
C ARG A 111 -13.36 11.07 16.31
N VAL A 112 -12.62 11.55 15.31
CA VAL A 112 -13.18 11.95 14.01
C VAL A 112 -13.74 10.73 13.25
N ALA A 113 -13.12 9.56 13.38
CA ALA A 113 -13.60 8.28 12.79
C ALA A 113 -14.86 7.72 13.45
N ALA A 114 -14.98 7.88 14.77
CA ALA A 114 -16.06 7.31 15.56
C ALA A 114 -17.46 7.89 15.21
N ALA A 115 -17.52 9.00 14.46
CA ALA A 115 -18.77 9.61 14.02
C ALA A 115 -19.05 9.34 12.52
N PRO A 116 -20.05 8.52 12.14
CA PRO A 116 -20.46 8.34 10.74
C PRO A 116 -20.89 9.65 10.05
N ALA A 117 -21.35 10.62 10.85
CA ALA A 117 -21.65 11.98 10.40
C ALA A 117 -20.41 12.68 9.80
N SER A 118 -19.20 12.39 10.27
CA SER A 118 -17.93 12.92 9.74
C SER A 118 -17.71 12.52 8.29
N ALA A 119 -17.98 11.24 7.99
CA ALA A 119 -17.84 10.72 6.63
C ALA A 119 -18.91 11.30 5.71
N ALA A 120 -20.17 11.33 6.15
CA ALA A 120 -21.24 11.98 5.39
C ALA A 120 -20.94 13.46 5.10
N ALA A 121 -20.39 14.18 6.09
CA ALA A 121 -19.96 15.58 5.98
C ALA A 121 -18.83 15.77 4.94
N LEU A 122 -17.75 15.00 5.01
CA LEU A 122 -16.64 15.05 4.04
C LEU A 122 -17.10 14.69 2.62
N VAL A 123 -17.94 13.66 2.46
CA VAL A 123 -18.49 13.29 1.14
C VAL A 123 -19.44 14.36 0.60
N ALA A 124 -20.26 14.99 1.45
CA ALA A 124 -21.10 16.12 1.05
C ALA A 124 -20.26 17.31 0.58
N GLY A 125 -19.19 17.65 1.31
CA GLY A 125 -18.22 18.66 0.90
C GLY A 125 -17.58 18.36 -0.46
N LEU A 126 -17.06 17.14 -0.66
CA LEU A 126 -16.49 16.72 -1.95
C LEU A 126 -17.49 16.82 -3.11
N ARG A 127 -18.77 16.47 -2.88
CA ARG A 127 -19.84 16.61 -3.88
C ARG A 127 -20.17 18.07 -4.16
N ALA A 128 -20.17 18.93 -3.15
CA ALA A 128 -20.39 20.37 -3.33
C ALA A 128 -19.23 21.01 -4.12
N SER A 129 -17.97 20.70 -3.78
CA SER A 129 -16.81 21.16 -4.55
C SER A 129 -16.83 20.66 -6.00
N LEU A 130 -17.28 19.43 -6.25
CA LEU A 130 -17.51 18.92 -7.62
C LEU A 130 -18.63 19.70 -8.35
N SER A 131 -19.73 20.02 -7.66
CA SER A 131 -20.80 20.84 -8.23
C SER A 131 -20.34 22.26 -8.55
N ASP A 132 -19.53 22.87 -7.68
CA ASP A 132 -18.95 24.20 -7.91
C ASP A 132 -17.95 24.17 -9.07
N LEU A 133 -17.10 23.13 -9.17
CA LEU A 133 -16.21 22.86 -10.31
C LEU A 133 -16.96 22.72 -11.65
N GLN A 134 -18.20 22.19 -11.63
CA GLN A 134 -19.02 22.01 -12.82
C GLN A 134 -19.82 23.26 -13.20
N GLN A 135 -20.15 24.13 -12.25
CA GLN A 135 -21.01 25.30 -12.47
C GLN A 135 -20.26 26.62 -12.62
N THR A 136 -19.03 26.74 -12.08
CA THR A 136 -18.31 28.02 -12.00
C THR A 136 -17.07 28.02 -12.89
N SER A 137 -16.88 29.07 -13.69
CA SER A 137 -15.70 29.22 -14.56
C SER A 137 -14.36 29.46 -13.83
N PRO A 138 -14.27 30.04 -12.61
CA PRO A 138 -13.00 30.09 -11.87
C PRO A 138 -12.64 28.73 -11.24
N PHE A 139 -12.08 27.84 -12.07
CA PHE A 139 -11.55 26.52 -11.69
C PHE A 139 -10.66 26.51 -10.43
N LEU A 140 -9.97 27.63 -10.16
CA LEU A 140 -8.95 27.75 -9.12
C LEU A 140 -9.48 27.44 -7.71
N PHE A 141 -10.56 28.08 -7.27
CA PHE A 141 -10.99 27.96 -5.87
C PHE A 141 -11.57 26.56 -5.58
N ALA A 142 -12.50 26.11 -6.41
CA ALA A 142 -13.16 24.83 -6.20
C ALA A 142 -12.19 23.64 -6.35
N GLY A 143 -11.13 23.79 -7.17
CA GLY A 143 -10.02 22.83 -7.27
C GLY A 143 -9.24 22.69 -5.97
N CYS A 144 -8.81 23.80 -5.36
CA CYS A 144 -8.05 23.77 -4.09
C CYS A 144 -8.87 23.16 -2.94
N THR A 145 -10.15 23.55 -2.78
CA THR A 145 -11.03 22.95 -1.76
C THR A 145 -11.25 21.46 -2.01
N ALA A 146 -11.40 21.03 -3.27
CA ALA A 146 -11.53 19.61 -3.60
C ALA A 146 -10.24 18.82 -3.29
N SER A 147 -9.05 19.39 -3.51
CA SER A 147 -7.79 18.73 -3.14
C SER A 147 -7.60 18.65 -1.63
N GLU A 148 -7.90 19.70 -0.87
CA GLU A 148 -7.81 19.66 0.60
C GLU A 148 -8.77 18.62 1.19
N LEU A 149 -10.04 18.61 0.78
CA LEU A 149 -11.00 17.60 1.24
C LEU A 149 -10.59 16.17 0.83
N ALA A 150 -9.95 15.99 -0.33
CA ALA A 150 -9.39 14.70 -0.73
C ALA A 150 -8.19 14.30 0.13
N ILE A 151 -7.32 15.24 0.52
CA ILE A 151 -6.21 15.03 1.45
C ILE A 151 -6.74 14.69 2.86
N THR A 152 -7.75 15.41 3.37
CA THR A 152 -8.38 15.09 4.66
C THR A 152 -9.01 13.70 4.65
N ALA A 153 -9.75 13.33 3.60
CA ALA A 153 -10.31 11.98 3.45
C ALA A 153 -9.22 10.90 3.37
N PHE A 154 -8.11 11.19 2.69
CA PHE A 154 -6.95 10.30 2.58
C PHE A 154 -6.19 10.12 3.90
N LEU A 155 -5.96 11.18 4.66
CA LEU A 155 -5.28 11.13 5.95
C LEU A 155 -6.13 10.43 7.01
N THR A 156 -7.44 10.72 7.05
CA THR A 156 -8.39 10.04 7.96
C THR A 156 -8.52 8.54 7.65
N ALA A 157 -8.55 8.16 6.37
CA ALA A 157 -8.53 6.75 5.95
C ALA A 157 -7.19 6.02 6.24
N GLN A 158 -6.10 6.76 6.51
CA GLN A 158 -4.80 6.21 6.89
C GLN A 158 -4.53 6.24 8.41
N ALA A 159 -5.46 6.70 9.24
CA ALA A 159 -5.32 6.60 10.68
C ALA A 159 -5.15 5.12 11.11
N ASN A 160 -4.33 4.85 12.13
CA ASN A 160 -4.01 3.49 12.56
C ASN A 160 -5.27 2.61 12.75
N PRO A 161 -5.19 1.31 12.39
CA PRO A 161 -6.30 0.39 12.63
C PRO A 161 -6.64 0.34 14.14
N PRO A 162 -7.93 0.26 14.51
CA PRO A 162 -9.08 -0.05 13.64
C PRO A 162 -9.67 1.16 12.87
N GLY A 163 -9.27 2.40 13.17
CA GLY A 163 -9.94 3.61 12.68
C GLY A 163 -9.93 3.80 11.16
N GLY A 164 -8.74 3.71 10.53
CA GLY A 164 -8.60 3.92 9.08
C GLY A 164 -9.36 2.91 8.21
N ALA A 165 -9.48 1.66 8.67
CA ALA A 165 -10.23 0.62 7.96
C ALA A 165 -11.75 0.88 7.94
N ALA A 166 -12.30 1.31 9.08
CA ALA A 166 -13.70 1.74 9.17
C ALA A 166 -13.96 2.97 8.28
N TRP A 167 -13.05 3.96 8.30
CA TRP A 167 -13.10 5.12 7.40
C TRP A 167 -13.10 4.75 5.93
N ALA A 168 -12.12 3.96 5.48
CA ALA A 168 -11.99 3.58 4.08
C ALA A 168 -13.22 2.83 3.59
N THR A 169 -13.76 1.92 4.41
CA THR A 169 -15.01 1.21 4.13
C THR A 169 -16.18 2.18 4.02
N THR A 170 -16.32 3.12 4.97
CA THR A 170 -17.40 4.12 4.99
C THR A 170 -17.31 5.07 3.79
N PHE A 171 -16.12 5.54 3.42
CA PHE A 171 -15.89 6.37 2.25
C PHE A 171 -16.21 5.64 0.93
N VAL A 172 -15.88 4.35 0.82
CA VAL A 172 -16.28 3.51 -0.32
C VAL A 172 -17.79 3.34 -0.38
N GLN A 173 -18.46 3.07 0.75
CA GLN A 173 -19.93 2.96 0.82
C GLN A 173 -20.64 4.27 0.47
N LEU A 174 -20.12 5.41 0.94
CA LEU A 174 -20.63 6.75 0.62
C LEU A 174 -20.27 7.21 -0.80
N GLY A 175 -19.46 6.45 -1.54
CA GLY A 175 -19.14 6.71 -2.94
C GLY A 175 -18.07 7.78 -3.20
N VAL A 176 -17.14 7.98 -2.26
CA VAL A 176 -15.96 8.85 -2.45
C VAL A 176 -15.17 8.50 -3.71
N PRO A 177 -14.89 7.23 -4.07
CA PRO A 177 -14.16 6.90 -5.29
C PRO A 177 -14.82 7.46 -6.56
N GLN A 178 -16.15 7.47 -6.61
CA GLN A 178 -16.91 7.98 -7.75
C GLN A 178 -16.82 9.51 -7.81
N VAL A 179 -16.91 10.20 -6.68
CA VAL A 179 -16.79 11.66 -6.60
C VAL A 179 -15.37 12.10 -6.94
N LEU A 180 -14.33 11.47 -6.37
CA LEU A 180 -12.93 11.77 -6.71
C LEU A 180 -12.61 11.48 -8.19
N MET A 181 -13.16 10.40 -8.78
CA MET A 181 -13.03 10.12 -10.22
C MET A 181 -13.70 11.20 -11.08
N GLN A 182 -14.89 11.69 -10.68
CA GLN A 182 -15.58 12.77 -11.37
C GLN A 182 -14.86 14.11 -11.23
N ILE A 183 -14.24 14.37 -10.06
CA ILE A 183 -13.30 15.46 -9.86
C ILE A 183 -12.17 15.30 -10.88
N LEU A 184 -11.34 14.24 -10.83
CA LEU A 184 -10.24 14.03 -11.79
C LEU A 184 -10.64 14.18 -13.27
N GLN A 185 -11.82 13.69 -13.65
CA GLN A 185 -12.33 13.84 -15.03
C GLN A 185 -12.62 15.30 -15.39
N SER A 186 -13.16 16.08 -14.45
CA SER A 186 -13.39 17.53 -14.57
C SER A 186 -12.08 18.32 -14.53
N LEU A 187 -11.05 17.81 -13.86
CA LEU A 187 -9.71 18.41 -13.76
C LEU A 187 -8.83 18.14 -14.98
N LYS A 188 -9.26 17.27 -15.91
CA LYS A 188 -8.42 16.81 -17.01
C LYS A 188 -8.02 18.02 -17.87
N PRO A 189 -6.72 18.36 -17.98
CA PRO A 189 -6.30 19.55 -18.70
C PRO A 189 -6.75 19.46 -20.16
N SER A 190 -7.41 20.52 -20.64
CA SER A 190 -7.74 20.66 -22.06
C SER A 190 -6.45 20.61 -22.86
N ALA A 191 -6.40 19.76 -23.89
CA ALA A 191 -5.19 19.55 -24.69
C ALA A 191 -4.79 20.76 -25.57
N SER A 192 -5.52 21.88 -25.46
CA SER A 192 -5.12 23.21 -25.91
C SER A 192 -3.96 23.71 -25.04
N GLY A 193 -2.73 23.32 -25.40
CA GLY A 193 -1.52 23.46 -24.58
C GLY A 193 -0.93 24.87 -24.44
N GLU A 194 -1.75 25.89 -24.15
CA GLU A 194 -1.30 27.27 -23.94
C GLU A 194 -1.76 27.81 -22.58
N GLY A 195 -0.80 28.14 -21.71
CA GLY A 195 -0.95 29.23 -20.73
C GLY A 195 -1.43 28.93 -19.30
N CYS A 196 -1.72 27.69 -18.90
CA CYS A 196 -2.02 27.41 -17.48
C CYS A 196 -0.75 27.41 -16.62
N MET A 197 -0.41 28.59 -16.08
CA MET A 197 0.79 28.92 -15.29
C MET A 197 0.88 28.29 -13.88
N TRP A 198 0.12 27.23 -13.58
CA TRP A 198 0.00 26.67 -12.22
C TRP A 198 0.44 25.19 -12.16
N PRO A 199 1.18 24.79 -11.10
CA PRO A 199 1.81 23.46 -11.03
C PRO A 199 0.79 22.31 -10.86
N PRO A 200 1.09 21.12 -11.40
CA PRO A 200 0.19 19.94 -11.36
C PRO A 200 0.21 19.21 -10.01
N LEU A 201 0.28 19.93 -8.89
CA LEU A 201 0.29 19.37 -7.53
C LEU A 201 -1.07 18.77 -7.13
N TRP A 202 -2.16 19.48 -7.44
CA TRP A 202 -3.52 19.13 -7.04
C TRP A 202 -4.07 17.78 -7.58
N PRO A 203 -3.81 17.32 -8.83
CA PRO A 203 -4.35 16.04 -9.31
C PRO A 203 -3.60 14.85 -8.70
N ALA A 204 -2.34 15.05 -8.26
CA ALA A 204 -1.56 14.00 -7.61
C ALA A 204 -2.16 13.59 -6.26
N SER A 205 -2.59 14.55 -5.44
CA SER A 205 -3.25 14.27 -4.16
C SER A 205 -4.60 13.55 -4.34
N VAL A 206 -5.42 14.00 -5.31
CA VAL A 206 -6.70 13.34 -5.64
C VAL A 206 -6.46 11.93 -6.20
N ALA A 207 -5.43 11.73 -7.01
CA ALA A 207 -5.06 10.41 -7.55
C ALA A 207 -4.47 9.48 -6.48
N ALA A 208 -3.69 9.99 -5.53
CA ALA A 208 -3.19 9.24 -4.37
C ALA A 208 -4.35 8.76 -3.47
N ALA A 209 -5.32 9.65 -3.19
CA ALA A 209 -6.55 9.31 -2.49
C ALA A 209 -7.33 8.20 -3.20
N LEU A 210 -7.54 8.34 -4.52
CA LEU A 210 -8.19 7.31 -5.34
C LEU A 210 -7.46 5.97 -5.34
N TYR A 211 -6.12 5.98 -5.35
CA TYR A 211 -5.34 4.75 -5.36
C TYR A 211 -5.52 3.94 -4.06
N LEU A 212 -5.60 4.60 -2.90
CA LEU A 212 -5.96 3.94 -1.63
C LEU A 212 -7.40 3.42 -1.66
N PHE A 213 -8.38 4.26 -1.97
CA PHE A 213 -9.79 3.83 -1.92
C PHE A 213 -10.16 2.77 -2.97
N ALA A 214 -9.42 2.70 -4.08
CA ALA A 214 -9.57 1.62 -5.06
C ALA A 214 -8.93 0.28 -4.60
N SER A 215 -8.25 0.27 -3.46
CA SER A 215 -7.47 -0.84 -2.91
C SER A 215 -7.92 -1.24 -1.49
N PRO A 216 -9.20 -1.59 -1.24
CA PRO A 216 -9.70 -1.85 0.12
C PRO A 216 -8.94 -2.97 0.86
N ASN A 217 -8.48 -4.00 0.15
CA ASN A 217 -7.69 -5.10 0.73
C ASN A 217 -6.36 -4.63 1.36
N LEU A 218 -5.80 -3.49 0.92
CA LEU A 218 -4.56 -2.95 1.48
C LEU A 218 -4.72 -2.41 2.91
N ILE A 219 -5.95 -2.14 3.34
CA ILE A 219 -6.26 -1.54 4.65
C ILE A 219 -6.81 -2.59 5.63
N ALA A 220 -7.48 -3.64 5.12
CA ALA A 220 -8.06 -4.70 5.93
C ALA A 220 -7.03 -5.69 6.53
N GLU A 221 -5.88 -5.90 5.89
CA GLU A 221 -4.93 -6.97 6.28
C GLU A 221 -3.84 -6.55 7.28
N LEU A 222 -3.73 -5.26 7.63
CA LEU A 222 -2.64 -4.71 8.45
C LEU A 222 -2.52 -5.31 9.87
N PRO A 223 -3.58 -5.38 10.72
CA PRO A 223 -3.47 -5.97 12.06
C PRO A 223 -3.51 -7.51 12.01
N ALA A 224 -4.22 -8.09 11.02
CA ALA A 224 -4.32 -9.53 10.86
C ALA A 224 -2.96 -10.14 10.48
N ALA A 225 -2.20 -9.54 9.55
CA ALA A 225 -0.92 -10.08 9.11
C ALA A 225 0.18 -10.07 10.20
N ALA A 226 0.14 -9.14 11.16
CA ALA A 226 1.11 -9.11 12.26
C ALA A 226 0.84 -10.20 13.31
N ALA A 227 -0.43 -10.36 13.72
CA ALA A 227 -0.83 -11.44 14.62
C ALA A 227 -0.76 -12.82 13.94
N ALA A 228 -1.10 -12.89 12.64
CA ALA A 228 -0.92 -14.08 11.83
C ALA A 228 0.55 -14.42 11.67
N MET A 229 1.47 -13.49 11.38
CA MET A 229 2.90 -13.82 11.32
C MET A 229 3.47 -14.30 12.66
N ALA A 230 2.99 -13.78 13.79
CA ALA A 230 3.39 -14.31 15.10
C ALA A 230 2.83 -15.74 15.32
N GLY A 231 1.56 -15.97 14.97
CA GLY A 231 0.93 -17.29 15.03
C GLY A 231 1.50 -18.30 14.03
N GLU A 232 1.89 -17.86 12.83
CA GLU A 232 2.54 -18.63 11.77
C GLU A 232 4.00 -18.92 12.11
N GLN A 233 4.74 -18.02 12.76
CA GLN A 233 6.03 -18.36 13.34
C GLN A 233 5.89 -19.42 14.44
N GLN A 234 4.85 -19.33 15.27
CA GLN A 234 4.59 -20.32 16.32
C GLN A 234 4.11 -21.67 15.74
N GLN A 235 3.29 -21.67 14.68
CA GLN A 235 2.89 -22.86 13.94
C GLN A 235 4.05 -23.47 13.14
N GLN A 236 4.90 -22.68 12.49
CA GLN A 236 6.11 -23.18 11.82
C GLN A 236 7.08 -23.80 12.83
N GLN A 237 7.23 -23.22 14.04
CA GLN A 237 8.01 -23.87 15.10
C GLN A 237 7.37 -25.19 15.58
N GLN A 238 6.04 -25.28 15.70
CA GLN A 238 5.37 -26.55 16.01
C GLN A 238 5.52 -27.59 14.88
N GLN A 239 5.40 -27.19 13.61
CA GLN A 239 5.62 -28.10 12.47
C GLN A 239 7.07 -28.59 12.40
N GLN A 240 8.07 -27.73 12.66
CA GLN A 240 9.46 -28.18 12.74
C GLN A 240 9.70 -29.16 13.90
N GLN A 241 9.07 -28.97 15.06
CA GLN A 241 9.15 -29.95 16.16
C GLN A 241 8.48 -31.28 15.80
N GLN A 242 7.32 -31.28 15.13
CA GLN A 242 6.68 -32.52 14.67
C GLN A 242 7.52 -33.25 13.62
N GLN A 243 8.13 -32.54 12.66
CA GLN A 243 9.03 -33.18 11.68
C GLN A 243 10.26 -33.81 12.34
N GLN A 244 10.85 -33.19 13.37
CA GLN A 244 11.97 -33.78 14.11
C GLN A 244 11.56 -35.05 14.90
N GLN A 245 10.37 -35.06 15.52
CA GLN A 245 9.86 -36.29 16.18
C GLN A 245 9.62 -37.43 15.17
N GLN A 246 9.08 -37.12 13.97
CA GLN A 246 8.91 -38.14 12.93
C GLN A 246 10.25 -38.69 12.43
N GLN A 247 11.29 -37.87 12.29
CA GLN A 247 12.63 -38.37 11.93
C GLN A 247 13.24 -39.29 13.00
N GLN A 248 13.07 -38.98 14.30
CA GLN A 248 13.52 -39.88 15.36
C GLN A 248 12.75 -41.21 15.37
N GLN A 249 11.43 -41.21 15.17
CA GLN A 249 10.66 -42.45 15.05
C GLN A 249 11.06 -43.26 13.80
N GLN A 250 11.39 -42.63 12.67
CA GLN A 250 11.90 -43.34 11.49
C GLN A 250 13.28 -43.95 11.72
N GLN A 251 14.18 -43.30 12.48
CA GLN A 251 15.46 -43.90 12.85
C GLN A 251 15.31 -45.09 13.79
N GLN A 252 14.43 -45.00 14.80
CA GLN A 252 14.11 -46.14 15.67
C GLN A 252 13.46 -47.30 14.89
N ARG A 253 12.53 -47.02 13.96
CA ARG A 253 11.99 -48.05 13.06
C ARG A 253 13.06 -48.66 12.14
N ARG A 254 14.03 -47.89 11.64
CA ARG A 254 15.14 -48.45 10.85
C ARG A 254 16.04 -49.35 11.69
N GLN A 255 16.31 -49.03 12.95
CA GLN A 255 17.06 -49.92 13.85
C GLN A 255 16.27 -51.21 14.14
N GLN A 256 14.98 -51.11 14.45
CA GLN A 256 14.12 -52.29 14.64
C GLN A 256 13.93 -53.13 13.35
N GLN A 257 14.01 -52.52 12.16
CA GLN A 257 14.02 -53.25 10.89
C GLN A 257 15.38 -53.86 10.58
N GLN A 258 16.49 -53.27 11.01
CA GLN A 258 17.82 -53.88 10.87
C GLN A 258 18.00 -55.07 11.82
N ASP A 259 17.53 -54.97 13.07
CA ASP A 259 17.51 -56.10 14.01
C ASP A 259 16.39 -57.13 13.70
N GLY A 260 15.43 -56.79 12.83
CA GLY A 260 14.25 -57.60 12.53
C GLY A 260 14.21 -58.27 11.14
N ASN A 261 15.07 -57.88 10.20
CA ASN A 261 15.01 -58.36 8.80
C ASN A 261 15.67 -59.73 8.56
N ASP A 262 16.19 -60.40 9.59
CA ASP A 262 16.75 -61.76 9.46
C ASP A 262 15.66 -62.86 9.45
N VAL A 263 14.37 -62.47 9.35
CA VAL A 263 13.23 -63.40 9.31
C VAL A 263 12.24 -63.03 8.20
N LYS A 264 12.22 -63.88 7.16
CA LYS A 264 11.21 -64.02 6.07
C LYS A 264 11.15 -62.91 5.00
N ALA A 265 11.60 -63.28 3.81
CA ALA A 265 11.02 -62.84 2.55
C ALA A 265 9.79 -63.72 2.21
N ASP A 266 8.71 -63.09 1.73
CA ASP A 266 7.80 -63.53 0.65
C ASP A 266 6.52 -62.66 0.63
N GLY A 267 6.03 -62.30 -0.58
CA GLY A 267 4.63 -61.86 -0.76
C GLY A 267 4.35 -60.48 -1.37
N ASP A 268 4.46 -60.39 -2.70
CA ASP A 268 3.52 -59.78 -3.67
C ASP A 268 2.95 -58.34 -3.57
N ALA A 269 2.46 -57.88 -4.74
CA ALA A 269 2.26 -56.47 -5.08
C ALA A 269 0.82 -56.07 -5.52
N SER A 270 0.45 -54.83 -5.24
CA SER A 270 -0.48 -53.97 -6.02
C SER A 270 -0.56 -52.58 -5.37
N SER A 271 -0.91 -51.45 -5.99
CA SER A 271 -1.17 -50.91 -7.34
C SER A 271 -2.32 -49.88 -7.20
N SER A 272 -2.46 -48.96 -8.18
CA SER A 272 -3.55 -47.96 -8.31
C SER A 272 -3.58 -46.76 -7.32
N GLN A 273 -4.33 -45.69 -7.61
CA GLN A 273 -4.26 -44.73 -8.74
C GLN A 273 -5.19 -43.54 -8.44
N GLN A 274 -4.83 -42.32 -8.87
CA GLN A 274 -5.73 -41.14 -9.01
C GLN A 274 -6.38 -40.61 -7.70
N GLY A 275 -6.81 -39.35 -7.56
CA GLY A 275 -6.78 -38.21 -8.47
C GLY A 275 -8.13 -37.48 -8.50
N ALA A 276 -8.24 -36.29 -7.89
CA ALA A 276 -9.40 -35.40 -8.05
C ALA A 276 -9.02 -33.93 -7.75
N ALA A 277 -9.68 -33.00 -8.43
CA ALA A 277 -9.34 -31.57 -8.39
C ALA A 277 -10.59 -30.68 -8.26
N ALA A 278 -10.31 -29.40 -7.97
CA ALA A 278 -11.13 -28.22 -8.25
C ALA A 278 -12.37 -27.91 -7.38
N ALA A 279 -12.31 -26.74 -6.74
CA ALA A 279 -13.40 -25.76 -6.71
C ALA A 279 -12.82 -24.34 -6.55
N PHE A 280 -13.03 -23.47 -7.54
CA PHE A 280 -12.72 -22.03 -7.45
C PHE A 280 -13.88 -21.23 -8.05
N GLY A 281 -14.53 -20.40 -7.24
CA GLY A 281 -15.54 -19.43 -7.69
C GLY A 281 -14.90 -18.06 -7.95
N CYS A 282 -15.24 -17.42 -9.07
CA CYS A 282 -14.66 -16.12 -9.44
C CYS A 282 -15.54 -14.95 -9.01
N ASP A 283 -14.94 -14.01 -8.27
CA ASP A 283 -15.59 -12.81 -7.74
C ASP A 283 -15.52 -11.62 -8.72
N ASN A 284 -16.67 -11.01 -9.03
CA ASN A 284 -16.79 -9.94 -10.02
C ASN A 284 -16.38 -8.54 -9.48
N GLY A 285 -16.18 -8.37 -8.17
CA GLY A 285 -15.78 -7.07 -7.59
C GLY A 285 -14.44 -6.54 -8.11
N GLY A 286 -13.52 -7.44 -8.50
CA GLY A 286 -12.15 -7.08 -8.88
C GLY A 286 -12.00 -6.20 -10.12
N ALA A 287 -12.92 -6.29 -11.10
CA ALA A 287 -12.77 -5.58 -12.37
C ALA A 287 -12.82 -4.04 -12.21
N ARG A 288 -13.78 -3.53 -11.44
CA ARG A 288 -13.97 -2.09 -11.22
C ARG A 288 -12.87 -1.48 -10.34
N SER A 289 -12.41 -2.22 -9.32
CA SER A 289 -11.24 -1.86 -8.51
C SER A 289 -9.97 -1.75 -9.37
N ARG A 290 -9.72 -2.72 -10.27
CA ARG A 290 -8.57 -2.68 -11.20
C ARG A 290 -8.63 -1.46 -12.13
N GLN A 291 -9.80 -1.12 -12.66
CA GLN A 291 -9.97 0.06 -13.52
C GLN A 291 -9.69 1.38 -12.78
N MET A 292 -10.20 1.54 -11.54
CA MET A 292 -9.94 2.74 -10.73
C MET A 292 -8.46 2.85 -10.33
N ARG A 293 -7.81 1.74 -9.95
CA ARG A 293 -6.36 1.68 -9.71
C ARG A 293 -5.54 2.09 -10.94
N ALA A 294 -5.91 1.60 -12.13
CA ALA A 294 -5.22 1.96 -13.37
C ALA A 294 -5.36 3.46 -13.70
N ALA A 295 -6.57 4.04 -13.54
CA ALA A 295 -6.79 5.47 -13.74
C ALA A 295 -6.00 6.34 -12.74
N ALA A 296 -5.99 5.95 -11.46
CA ALA A 296 -5.22 6.63 -10.43
C ALA A 296 -3.70 6.55 -10.67
N ALA A 297 -3.19 5.37 -11.06
CA ALA A 297 -1.79 5.18 -11.43
C ALA A 297 -1.36 6.06 -12.61
N VAL A 298 -2.17 6.12 -13.68
CA VAL A 298 -1.90 6.98 -14.84
C VAL A 298 -1.92 8.47 -14.45
N ALA A 299 -2.84 8.88 -13.57
CA ALA A 299 -2.88 10.26 -13.07
C ALA A 299 -1.66 10.62 -12.19
N LEU A 300 -1.21 9.70 -11.33
CA LEU A 300 0.01 9.87 -10.53
C LEU A 300 1.26 9.99 -11.40
N VAL A 301 1.43 9.10 -12.38
CA VAL A 301 2.55 9.16 -13.34
C VAL A 301 2.49 10.43 -14.20
N GLY A 302 1.29 10.84 -14.61
CA GLY A 302 1.04 12.06 -15.39
C GLY A 302 1.32 13.36 -14.64
N ALA A 303 1.17 13.38 -13.31
CA ALA A 303 1.53 14.52 -12.46
C ALA A 303 3.05 14.70 -12.29
N GLY A 304 3.86 13.74 -12.75
CA GLY A 304 5.32 13.89 -12.81
C GLY A 304 5.97 14.05 -11.43
N PRO A 305 6.95 14.96 -11.26
CA PRO A 305 7.71 15.08 -10.01
C PRO A 305 6.85 15.52 -8.82
N GLU A 306 5.78 16.28 -9.05
CA GLU A 306 4.84 16.74 -8.03
C GLU A 306 4.10 15.58 -7.33
N SER A 307 4.00 14.41 -7.99
CA SER A 307 3.46 13.21 -7.36
C SER A 307 4.34 12.65 -6.24
N ALA A 308 5.63 13.01 -6.19
CA ALA A 308 6.56 12.46 -5.23
C ALA A 308 6.10 12.72 -3.79
N HIS A 309 5.78 13.97 -3.40
CA HIS A 309 5.41 14.29 -2.02
C HIS A 309 4.16 13.53 -1.49
N PRO A 310 3.01 13.45 -2.18
CA PRO A 310 1.89 12.63 -1.71
C PRO A 310 2.22 11.12 -1.72
N LEU A 311 3.04 10.63 -2.67
CA LEU A 311 3.53 9.25 -2.67
C LEU A 311 4.50 8.97 -1.50
N CYS A 312 5.33 9.94 -1.11
CA CYS A 312 6.19 9.85 0.07
C CYS A 312 5.35 9.66 1.33
N ARG A 313 4.30 10.47 1.50
CA ARG A 313 3.36 10.34 2.63
C ARG A 313 2.65 8.99 2.61
N LEU A 314 2.19 8.52 1.45
CA LEU A 314 1.54 7.21 1.27
C LEU A 314 2.48 6.05 1.63
N ALA A 315 3.70 6.05 1.10
CA ALA A 315 4.70 5.01 1.37
C ALA A 315 5.21 5.04 2.83
N ALA A 316 5.31 6.22 3.44
CA ALA A 316 5.69 6.36 4.84
C ALA A 316 4.59 5.79 5.77
N ALA A 317 3.35 6.25 5.60
CA ALA A 317 2.22 5.91 6.47
C ALA A 317 1.67 4.48 6.29
N CYS A 318 1.73 3.91 5.08
CA CYS A 318 1.25 2.56 4.81
C CYS A 318 2.38 1.61 4.37
N PRO A 319 3.12 0.94 5.29
CA PRO A 319 4.19 -0.01 4.95
C PRO A 319 3.77 -1.11 3.97
N GLY A 320 2.57 -1.70 4.15
CA GLY A 320 2.03 -2.73 3.25
C GLY A 320 1.75 -2.23 1.82
N SER A 321 1.59 -0.93 1.62
CA SER A 321 1.39 -0.34 0.28
C SER A 321 2.68 -0.28 -0.55
N ARG A 322 3.86 -0.31 0.10
CA ARG A 322 5.16 -0.06 -0.56
C ARG A 322 5.45 -1.04 -1.69
N GLY A 323 5.17 -2.32 -1.49
CA GLY A 323 5.30 -3.34 -2.54
C GLY A 323 4.40 -3.02 -3.74
N ASN A 324 3.11 -2.75 -3.49
CA ASN A 324 2.13 -2.42 -4.53
C ASN A 324 2.47 -1.13 -5.29
N LEU A 325 2.97 -0.09 -4.61
CA LEU A 325 3.48 1.14 -5.22
C LEU A 325 4.70 0.86 -6.11
N ALA A 326 5.62 0.02 -5.68
CA ALA A 326 6.82 -0.31 -6.45
C ALA A 326 6.50 -1.01 -7.79
N VAL A 327 5.40 -1.77 -7.87
CA VAL A 327 4.94 -2.40 -9.13
C VAL A 327 4.19 -1.44 -10.07
N VAL A 328 3.88 -0.20 -9.66
CA VAL A 328 3.18 0.75 -10.53
C VAL A 328 4.09 1.18 -11.69
N PRO A 329 3.76 0.87 -12.96
CA PRO A 329 4.64 1.14 -14.09
C PRO A 329 4.97 2.63 -14.21
N GLY A 330 6.27 2.95 -14.29
CA GLY A 330 6.76 4.32 -14.41
C GLY A 330 6.83 5.11 -13.11
N LEU A 331 6.27 4.62 -11.98
CA LEU A 331 6.29 5.33 -10.70
C LEU A 331 7.71 5.47 -10.14
N LEU A 332 8.45 4.35 -10.04
CA LEU A 332 9.86 4.36 -9.64
C LEU A 332 10.71 5.24 -10.56
N SER A 333 10.39 5.28 -11.86
CA SER A 333 11.07 6.13 -12.86
C SER A 333 10.70 7.63 -12.73
N ALA A 334 9.53 7.96 -12.18
CA ALA A 334 9.15 9.33 -11.83
C ALA A 334 9.89 9.78 -10.56
N VAL A 335 9.78 9.03 -9.46
CA VAL A 335 10.47 9.37 -8.19
C VAL A 335 11.99 9.39 -8.37
N SER A 336 12.56 8.48 -9.18
CA SER A 336 13.99 8.49 -9.55
C SER A 336 14.40 9.64 -10.45
N ARG A 337 13.47 10.36 -11.10
CA ARG A 337 13.79 11.63 -11.79
C ARG A 337 13.76 12.79 -10.79
N THR A 338 12.77 12.86 -9.91
CA THR A 338 12.70 13.88 -8.85
C THR A 338 13.91 13.82 -7.91
N ALA A 339 14.32 12.63 -7.48
CA ALA A 339 15.50 12.42 -6.62
C ALA A 339 16.84 12.77 -7.28
N ARG A 340 16.89 12.80 -8.63
CA ARG A 340 18.07 13.24 -9.42
C ARG A 340 18.04 14.73 -9.76
N GLY A 341 16.92 15.42 -9.54
CA GLY A 341 16.80 16.85 -9.78
C GLY A 341 17.75 17.64 -8.88
N VAL A 342 18.49 18.59 -9.47
CA VAL A 342 19.36 19.51 -8.73
C VAL A 342 18.50 20.54 -8.01
N VAL A 343 18.91 20.85 -6.78
CA VAL A 343 18.30 21.74 -5.78
C VAL A 343 17.46 22.89 -6.37
N GLY A 344 16.14 22.73 -6.28
CA GLY A 344 15.19 23.83 -6.13
C GLY A 344 14.47 23.63 -4.81
N MET A 345 14.49 24.64 -3.93
CA MET A 345 13.53 24.70 -2.82
C MET A 345 12.15 25.02 -3.40
N ASP A 346 11.11 24.37 -2.87
CA ASP A 346 9.74 24.81 -3.12
C ASP A 346 9.44 26.12 -2.39
N ALA A 347 8.23 26.67 -2.58
CA ALA A 347 7.78 27.89 -1.91
C ALA A 347 7.65 27.75 -0.37
N HIS A 348 7.92 26.57 0.18
CA HIS A 348 7.88 26.25 1.62
C HIS A 348 9.27 25.89 2.18
N GLY A 349 10.35 26.00 1.38
CA GLY A 349 11.71 25.70 1.81
C GLY A 349 12.02 24.21 1.96
N VAL A 350 11.16 23.32 1.46
CA VAL A 350 11.33 21.88 1.59
C VAL A 350 12.13 21.32 0.41
N ASN A 351 13.17 20.54 0.69
CA ASN A 351 14.01 19.94 -0.34
C ASN A 351 13.32 18.68 -0.93
N ALA A 352 12.64 18.84 -2.07
CA ALA A 352 11.96 17.77 -2.77
C ALA A 352 12.86 16.58 -3.16
N SER A 353 14.18 16.81 -3.35
CA SER A 353 15.15 15.74 -3.62
C SER A 353 15.32 14.83 -2.41
N TRP A 354 15.43 15.37 -1.20
CA TRP A 354 15.58 14.59 0.04
C TRP A 354 14.36 13.71 0.32
N LEU A 355 13.15 14.24 0.18
CA LEU A 355 11.90 13.47 0.31
C LEU A 355 11.82 12.35 -0.73
N SER A 356 12.21 12.63 -1.98
CA SER A 356 12.22 11.64 -3.06
C SER A 356 13.24 10.53 -2.82
N GLN A 357 14.44 10.87 -2.31
CA GLN A 357 15.47 9.90 -1.92
C GLN A 357 15.02 9.02 -0.74
N ARG A 358 14.43 9.62 0.30
CA ARG A 358 13.87 8.87 1.45
C ARG A 358 12.80 7.87 1.00
N THR A 359 11.94 8.26 0.06
CA THR A 359 10.89 7.40 -0.48
C THR A 359 11.42 6.32 -1.43
N LEU A 360 12.48 6.59 -2.20
CA LEU A 360 13.20 5.54 -2.92
C LEU A 360 13.80 4.52 -1.97
N GLY A 361 14.39 4.95 -0.85
CA GLY A 361 14.86 4.05 0.21
C GLY A 361 13.74 3.17 0.79
N LEU A 362 12.60 3.78 1.16
CA LEU A 362 11.46 3.06 1.72
C LEU A 362 10.80 2.08 0.72
N LEU A 363 10.69 2.46 -0.56
CA LEU A 363 10.16 1.59 -1.61
C LEU A 363 11.14 0.46 -1.95
N ALA A 364 12.43 0.76 -2.09
CA ALA A 364 13.46 -0.25 -2.37
C ALA A 364 13.62 -1.28 -1.25
N ALA A 365 13.45 -0.88 0.01
CA ALA A 365 13.43 -1.80 1.15
C ALA A 365 12.25 -2.79 1.11
N ALA A 366 11.19 -2.50 0.36
CA ALA A 366 10.01 -3.36 0.22
C ALA A 366 10.02 -4.25 -1.05
N VAL A 367 11.03 -4.12 -1.92
CA VAL A 367 11.16 -4.96 -3.13
C VAL A 367 12.21 -6.04 -2.87
N VAL A 368 11.78 -7.31 -2.93
CA VAL A 368 12.56 -8.44 -2.40
C VAL A 368 13.71 -8.90 -3.33
N PRO A 369 13.70 -8.64 -4.65
CA PRO A 369 14.92 -8.64 -5.45
C PRO A 369 15.30 -7.24 -5.95
N LEU A 370 16.50 -6.76 -5.60
CA LEU A 370 17.10 -5.49 -6.06
C LEU A 370 17.11 -5.35 -7.59
N GLU A 371 17.23 -6.48 -8.29
CA GLU A 371 17.25 -6.62 -9.75
C GLU A 371 16.00 -6.03 -10.43
N HIS A 372 14.90 -5.86 -9.69
CA HIS A 372 13.63 -5.30 -10.20
C HIS A 372 13.58 -3.76 -10.07
N LEU A 373 14.60 -3.12 -9.49
CA LEU A 373 14.67 -1.66 -9.36
C LEU A 373 15.37 -1.03 -10.58
N PRO A 374 14.75 -0.06 -11.28
CA PRO A 374 15.37 0.55 -12.45
C PRO A 374 16.43 1.60 -12.10
N GLY A 375 17.67 1.39 -12.58
CA GLY A 375 18.72 2.41 -12.65
C GLY A 375 19.08 3.07 -11.32
N TYR A 376 18.78 4.36 -11.17
CA TYR A 376 19.13 5.14 -9.97
C TYR A 376 18.53 4.56 -8.68
N ALA A 377 17.33 3.97 -8.74
CA ALA A 377 16.73 3.30 -7.58
C ALA A 377 17.57 2.11 -7.10
N HIS A 378 18.11 1.30 -8.03
CA HIS A 378 19.00 0.18 -7.70
C HIS A 378 20.33 0.68 -7.12
N ALA A 379 20.94 1.69 -7.73
CA ALA A 379 22.21 2.25 -7.25
C ALA A 379 22.08 2.85 -5.84
N TYR A 380 21.00 3.59 -5.58
CA TYR A 380 20.71 4.16 -4.26
C TYR A 380 20.44 3.07 -3.21
N ALA A 381 19.66 2.05 -3.55
CA ALA A 381 19.34 0.94 -2.65
C ALA A 381 20.57 0.06 -2.34
N ALA A 382 21.43 -0.19 -3.32
CA ALA A 382 22.69 -0.90 -3.13
C ALA A 382 23.63 -0.13 -2.19
N ARG A 383 23.76 1.20 -2.37
CA ARG A 383 24.55 2.07 -1.51
C ARG A 383 24.03 2.08 -0.06
N GLN A 384 22.72 2.27 0.13
CA GLN A 384 22.09 2.20 1.45
C GLN A 384 22.35 0.86 2.15
N ARG A 385 22.26 -0.28 1.45
CA ARG A 385 22.59 -1.58 2.06
C ARG A 385 24.07 -1.70 2.46
N ALA A 386 25.01 -1.13 1.69
CA ALA A 386 26.42 -1.11 2.06
C ALA A 386 26.70 -0.20 3.28
N ASP A 387 26.03 0.95 3.36
CA ASP A 387 26.12 1.88 4.49
C ASP A 387 25.52 1.27 5.77
N PHE A 388 24.41 0.51 5.67
CA PHE A 388 23.83 -0.22 6.82
C PHE A 388 24.65 -1.46 7.23
N ALA A 389 25.26 -2.17 6.28
CA ALA A 389 26.08 -3.35 6.57
C ALA A 389 27.46 -3.02 7.16
N SER A 390 27.90 -1.77 7.06
CA SER A 390 29.17 -1.29 7.61
C SER A 390 29.05 -0.59 8.97
N GLN A 391 27.83 -0.37 9.48
CA GLN A 391 27.62 0.13 10.84
C GLN A 391 27.63 -1.01 11.87
N PRO A 392 28.31 -0.84 13.03
CA PRO A 392 28.19 -1.78 14.14
C PRO A 392 26.73 -1.80 14.64
N PRO A 393 26.23 -2.95 15.13
CA PRO A 393 24.84 -3.06 15.59
C PRO A 393 24.59 -2.14 16.78
N LEU A 394 23.77 -1.11 16.60
CA LEU A 394 23.44 -0.09 17.60
C LEU A 394 22.66 -0.65 18.80
N PRO A 395 23.23 -0.66 20.03
CA PRO A 395 22.51 -1.04 21.24
C PRO A 395 22.21 0.17 22.16
N SER A 396 22.91 1.30 21.99
CA SER A 396 22.95 2.40 22.97
C SER A 396 21.75 3.33 22.91
N ALA A 397 21.35 3.78 21.72
CA ALA A 397 20.33 4.83 21.56
C ALA A 397 18.96 4.48 22.18
N PHE A 398 18.61 3.20 22.25
CA PHE A 398 17.35 2.74 22.86
C PHE A 398 17.43 2.68 24.40
N LEU A 399 18.59 2.33 24.95
CA LEU A 399 18.87 2.39 26.39
C LEU A 399 18.97 3.84 26.87
N GLU A 400 19.68 4.70 26.14
CA GLU A 400 19.79 6.14 26.44
C GLU A 400 18.41 6.83 26.42
N GLY A 401 17.58 6.52 25.42
CA GLY A 401 16.20 7.01 25.36
C GLY A 401 15.34 6.57 26.55
N ARG A 402 15.48 5.33 27.02
CA ARG A 402 14.76 4.83 28.21
C ARG A 402 15.20 5.50 29.50
N VAL A 403 16.51 5.66 29.70
CA VAL A 403 17.06 6.35 30.89
C VAL A 403 16.60 7.82 30.92
N ALA A 404 16.53 8.49 29.76
CA ALA A 404 16.00 9.85 29.66
C ALA A 404 14.50 9.94 30.01
N VAL A 405 13.67 8.98 29.58
CA VAL A 405 12.22 8.95 29.88
C VAL A 405 11.96 8.63 31.36
N ASP A 406 12.66 7.64 31.94
CA ASP A 406 12.57 7.33 33.37
C ASP A 406 13.01 8.51 34.24
N GLY A 407 14.12 9.18 33.88
CA GLY A 407 14.58 10.40 34.54
C GLY A 407 13.59 11.56 34.44
N LEU A 408 12.97 11.77 33.28
CA LEU A 408 11.95 12.80 33.08
C LEU A 408 10.69 12.54 33.90
N LEU A 409 10.18 11.30 33.90
CA LEU A 409 9.00 10.92 34.68
C LEU A 409 9.25 11.06 36.19
N ARG A 410 10.42 10.62 36.70
CA ARG A 410 10.79 10.86 38.10
C ARG A 410 10.92 12.36 38.42
N CYS A 411 11.47 13.16 37.51
CA CYS A 411 11.54 14.62 37.69
C CYS A 411 10.15 15.24 37.81
N ILE A 412 9.19 14.85 36.96
CA ILE A 412 7.79 15.29 37.01
C ILE A 412 7.13 14.85 38.32
N ILE A 413 7.34 13.62 38.78
CA ILE A 413 6.80 13.11 40.05
C ILE A 413 7.33 13.92 41.25
N SER A 414 8.60 14.32 41.23
CA SER A 414 9.24 15.06 42.33
C SER A 414 8.95 16.57 42.34
N HIS A 415 8.69 17.20 41.20
CA HIS A 415 8.58 18.66 41.09
C HIS A 415 7.19 19.18 40.67
N SER A 416 6.26 18.30 40.30
CA SER A 416 4.89 18.71 39.97
C SER A 416 4.11 19.12 41.23
N SER A 417 3.68 20.38 41.29
CA SER A 417 2.68 20.85 42.26
C SER A 417 1.26 20.34 41.94
N SER A 418 1.03 19.77 40.76
CA SER A 418 -0.23 19.15 40.35
C SER A 418 -0.24 17.66 40.71
N GLN A 419 -1.12 17.28 41.65
CA GLN A 419 -1.35 15.87 42.00
C GLN A 419 -1.74 15.02 40.79
N GLY A 420 -2.49 15.57 39.82
CA GLY A 420 -2.90 14.84 38.61
C GLY A 420 -1.74 14.49 37.69
N ALA A 421 -0.82 15.43 37.44
CA ALA A 421 0.37 15.15 36.64
C ALA A 421 1.33 14.19 37.37
N ALA A 422 1.42 14.27 38.70
CA ALA A 422 2.21 13.34 39.50
C ALA A 422 1.59 11.92 39.53
N SER A 423 0.26 11.78 39.50
CA SER A 423 -0.39 10.46 39.43
C SER A 423 -0.24 9.81 38.06
N GLN A 424 -0.44 10.57 36.98
CA GLN A 424 -0.25 10.09 35.61
C GLN A 424 1.21 9.70 35.33
N ALA A 425 2.18 10.47 35.84
CA ALA A 425 3.59 10.12 35.70
C ALA A 425 3.96 8.83 36.47
N LYS A 426 3.33 8.55 37.61
CA LYS A 426 3.49 7.28 38.34
C LYS A 426 2.89 6.10 37.59
N GLU A 427 1.72 6.27 36.99
CA GLU A 427 1.06 5.23 36.18
C GLU A 427 1.87 4.90 34.92
N ALA A 428 2.37 5.92 34.22
CA ALA A 428 3.29 5.74 33.09
C ALA A 428 4.61 5.04 33.51
N LEU A 429 5.15 5.37 34.69
CA LEU A 429 6.35 4.71 35.23
C LEU A 429 6.09 3.22 35.51
N ALA A 430 4.92 2.87 36.08
CA ALA A 430 4.53 1.48 36.33
C ALA A 430 4.43 0.67 35.03
N VAL A 431 3.79 1.22 33.98
CA VAL A 431 3.71 0.57 32.67
C VAL A 431 5.09 0.34 32.04
N ILE A 432 6.03 1.29 32.19
CA ILE A 432 7.41 1.11 31.70
C ILE A 432 8.14 -0.01 32.48
N VAL A 433 7.92 -0.12 33.78
CA VAL A 433 8.48 -1.22 34.60
C VAL A 433 7.92 -2.58 34.17
N ASP A 434 6.59 -2.70 34.00
CA ASP A 434 5.93 -3.93 33.57
C ASP A 434 6.40 -4.38 32.18
N LEU A 435 6.52 -3.44 31.23
CA LEU A 435 7.07 -3.70 29.89
C LEU A 435 8.53 -4.17 29.95
N THR A 436 9.33 -3.60 30.85
CA THR A 436 10.75 -4.00 31.02
C THR A 436 10.86 -5.41 31.60
N GLN A 437 10.04 -5.76 32.60
CA GLN A 437 9.97 -7.12 33.14
C GLN A 437 9.49 -8.14 32.09
N GLY A 438 8.54 -7.75 31.23
CA GLY A 438 8.09 -8.57 30.10
C GLY A 438 9.20 -8.84 29.08
N GLU A 439 10.03 -7.84 28.76
CA GLU A 439 11.19 -8.01 27.89
C GLU A 439 12.27 -8.91 28.51
N GLU A 440 12.57 -8.76 29.80
CA GLU A 440 13.49 -9.65 30.53
C GLU A 440 12.98 -11.10 30.52
N GLN A 441 11.68 -11.32 30.73
CA GLN A 441 11.06 -12.64 30.68
C GLN A 441 11.16 -13.27 29.27
N VAL A 442 10.90 -12.50 28.21
CA VAL A 442 11.07 -12.95 26.82
C VAL A 442 12.54 -13.23 26.50
N GLN A 443 13.47 -12.42 27.01
CA GLN A 443 14.91 -12.61 26.83
C GLN A 443 15.41 -13.87 27.56
N GLN A 444 14.95 -14.12 28.79
CA GLN A 444 15.23 -15.32 29.55
C GLN A 444 14.63 -16.57 28.88
N GLN A 445 13.41 -16.48 28.35
CA GLN A 445 12.77 -17.55 27.58
C GLN A 445 13.57 -17.87 26.29
N ARG A 446 14.01 -16.84 25.55
CA ARG A 446 14.91 -17.01 24.40
C ARG A 446 16.25 -17.63 24.78
N GLN A 447 16.79 -17.31 25.95
CA GLN A 447 18.05 -17.90 26.43
C GLN A 447 17.88 -19.39 26.79
N GLN A 448 16.79 -19.77 27.47
CA GLN A 448 16.44 -21.18 27.68
C GLN A 448 16.20 -21.92 26.36
N GLN A 449 15.56 -21.28 25.37
CA GLN A 449 15.33 -21.89 24.05
C GLN A 449 16.66 -22.16 23.32
N ARG A 450 17.63 -21.25 23.38
CA ARG A 450 18.99 -21.48 22.83
C ARG A 450 19.72 -22.62 23.55
N GLN A 451 19.64 -22.70 24.88
CA GLN A 451 20.23 -23.81 25.63
C GLN A 451 19.63 -25.17 25.24
N ARG A 452 18.30 -25.25 25.07
CA ARG A 452 17.63 -26.47 24.58
C ARG A 452 18.08 -26.84 23.15
N GLN A 453 18.22 -25.87 22.25
CA GLN A 453 18.74 -26.12 20.90
C GLN A 453 20.20 -26.61 20.91
N GLN A 454 21.05 -26.07 21.77
CA GLN A 454 22.43 -26.55 21.93
C GLN A 454 22.49 -27.98 22.49
N GLN A 455 21.67 -28.32 23.48
CA GLN A 455 21.57 -29.70 23.98
C GLN A 455 21.08 -30.67 22.90
N GLN A 456 20.09 -30.29 22.08
CA GLN A 456 19.63 -31.10 20.95
C GLN A 456 20.72 -31.30 19.90
N GLN A 457 21.51 -30.27 19.57
CA GLN A 457 22.65 -30.42 18.66
C GLN A 457 23.73 -31.35 19.23
N GLN A 458 24.05 -31.26 20.52
CA GLN A 458 25.01 -32.16 21.17
C GLN A 458 24.52 -33.62 21.17
N GLN A 459 23.24 -33.87 21.47
CA GLN A 459 22.66 -35.22 21.39
C GLN A 459 22.71 -35.77 19.96
N LYS A 460 22.43 -34.94 18.94
CA LYS A 460 22.52 -35.35 17.54
C LYS A 460 23.95 -35.70 17.14
N GLN A 461 24.94 -34.91 17.56
CA GLN A 461 26.36 -35.21 17.32
C GLN A 461 26.81 -36.50 18.03
N GLN A 462 26.33 -36.78 19.25
CA GLN A 462 26.60 -38.05 19.93
C GLN A 462 25.99 -39.24 19.19
N GLN A 463 24.76 -39.12 18.67
CA GLN A 463 24.12 -40.16 17.86
C GLN A 463 24.83 -40.37 16.52
N GLU A 464 25.22 -39.29 15.83
CA GLU A 464 25.98 -39.36 14.58
C GLU A 464 27.37 -39.98 14.80
N CYS A 465 28.05 -39.64 15.90
CA CYS A 465 29.32 -40.25 16.31
C CYS A 465 29.16 -41.75 16.59
N GLY A 466 28.14 -42.15 17.37
CA GLY A 466 27.85 -43.57 17.64
C GLY A 466 27.49 -44.36 16.38
N GLN A 467 26.77 -43.76 15.42
CA GLN A 467 26.50 -44.39 14.12
C GLN A 467 27.74 -44.50 13.23
N GLN A 468 28.67 -43.55 13.30
CA GLN A 468 29.96 -43.65 12.60
C GLN A 468 30.85 -44.72 13.23
N LEU A 469 30.89 -44.81 14.56
CA LEU A 469 31.64 -45.84 15.27
C LEU A 469 31.11 -47.24 14.93
N LYS A 470 29.79 -47.46 15.01
CA LYS A 470 29.20 -48.76 14.62
C LYS A 470 29.51 -49.12 13.16
N LYS A 471 29.44 -48.17 12.22
CA LYS A 471 29.85 -48.40 10.82
C LYS A 471 31.33 -48.73 10.66
N HIS A 472 32.20 -48.22 11.53
CA HIS A 472 33.62 -48.55 11.54
C HIS A 472 33.83 -49.98 12.04
N ASP A 473 33.16 -50.36 13.13
CA ASP A 473 33.21 -51.71 13.70
C ASP A 473 32.65 -52.75 12.71
N ASP A 474 31.49 -52.47 12.09
CA ASP A 474 30.88 -53.30 11.03
C ASP A 474 31.85 -53.46 9.83
N GLN A 475 32.57 -52.40 9.45
CA GLN A 475 33.55 -52.43 8.35
C GLN A 475 34.84 -53.16 8.72
N GLU A 476 35.30 -53.11 9.98
CA GLU A 476 36.43 -53.93 10.44
C GLU A 476 36.06 -55.41 10.50
N GLN A 477 34.86 -55.76 10.98
CA GLN A 477 34.37 -57.15 10.93
C GLN A 477 34.28 -57.66 9.50
N GLN A 478 33.75 -56.87 8.57
CA GLN A 478 33.69 -57.27 7.15
C GLN A 478 35.10 -57.51 6.56
N LYS A 479 36.09 -56.67 6.88
CA LYS A 479 37.49 -56.88 6.44
C LYS A 479 38.12 -58.12 7.07
N GLN A 480 37.83 -58.43 8.33
CA GLN A 480 38.30 -59.65 8.99
C GLN A 480 37.68 -60.89 8.32
N GLN A 481 36.39 -60.85 8.01
CA GLN A 481 35.68 -61.90 7.28
C GLN A 481 36.30 -62.13 5.88
N GLU A 482 36.50 -61.07 5.10
CA GLU A 482 37.12 -61.13 3.76
C GLU A 482 38.56 -61.69 3.82
N GLN A 483 39.33 -61.30 4.84
CA GLN A 483 40.70 -61.77 5.05
C GLN A 483 40.75 -63.23 5.51
N GLU A 484 39.77 -63.70 6.28
CA GLU A 484 39.63 -65.11 6.67
C GLU A 484 39.20 -65.98 5.49
N ASP A 485 38.24 -65.54 4.67
CA ASP A 485 37.85 -66.21 3.42
C ASP A 485 39.04 -66.33 2.45
N HIS A 486 39.83 -65.26 2.27
CA HIS A 486 41.05 -65.31 1.47
C HIS A 486 42.09 -66.27 2.05
N ARG A 487 42.16 -66.40 3.37
CA ARG A 487 43.07 -67.33 4.05
C ARG A 487 42.62 -68.79 3.91
N GLN A 488 41.32 -69.05 3.83
CA GLN A 488 40.77 -70.39 3.54
C GLN A 488 40.93 -70.78 2.06
N GLN A 489 40.79 -69.82 1.14
CA GLN A 489 41.03 -70.04 -0.30
C GLN A 489 42.53 -70.07 -0.67
N GLY A 490 43.40 -69.59 0.23
CA GLY A 490 44.85 -69.46 0.04
C GLY A 490 45.70 -70.70 0.32
N LEU A 491 45.13 -71.90 0.25
CA LEU A 491 45.86 -73.18 0.23
C LEU A 491 45.88 -73.75 -1.20
N PRO A 492 46.78 -73.27 -2.09
CA PRO A 492 47.03 -73.93 -3.34
C PRO A 492 47.80 -75.22 -3.11
N ASP A 493 47.30 -76.34 -3.64
CA ASP A 493 48.13 -77.51 -3.89
C ASP A 493 49.30 -77.10 -4.78
N THR A 494 50.52 -77.39 -4.32
CA THR A 494 51.73 -77.14 -5.08
C THR A 494 51.86 -78.15 -6.21
N GLU A 495 51.69 -77.73 -7.47
CA GLU A 495 52.63 -78.05 -8.57
C GLU A 495 52.30 -77.34 -9.90
N ALA A 496 53.37 -77.09 -10.70
CA ALA A 496 53.37 -76.49 -12.05
C ALA A 496 52.91 -75.00 -12.16
N GLU A 497 53.45 -74.16 -13.06
CA GLU A 497 54.50 -74.37 -14.07
C GLU A 497 55.37 -73.11 -14.26
N ARG A 498 56.62 -73.29 -14.72
CA ARG A 498 57.56 -72.18 -14.98
C ARG A 498 57.38 -71.64 -16.40
N ARG A 499 57.41 -70.31 -16.62
CA ARG A 499 58.26 -69.65 -17.66
C ARG A 499 58.24 -68.11 -17.62
N MET A 500 59.18 -67.53 -18.36
CA MET A 500 59.74 -66.17 -18.24
C MET A 500 59.15 -65.13 -19.26
N PRO A 501 59.42 -63.81 -19.10
CA PRO A 501 58.65 -62.73 -19.74
C PRO A 501 59.30 -62.11 -21.01
N GLY A 502 58.56 -61.23 -21.72
CA GLY A 502 59.01 -60.54 -22.94
C GLY A 502 58.42 -59.14 -23.23
N ARG A 503 59.17 -58.10 -22.83
CA ARG A 503 59.55 -56.85 -23.55
C ARG A 503 58.60 -56.10 -24.53
N ALA A 504 58.32 -54.84 -24.18
CA ALA A 504 58.34 -53.57 -24.98
C ALA A 504 57.51 -53.35 -26.27
N GLY A 505 57.00 -52.12 -26.42
CA GLY A 505 56.49 -51.53 -27.67
C GLY A 505 55.91 -50.12 -27.49
N ASP A 506 56.59 -49.09 -28.03
CA ASP A 506 56.13 -47.68 -28.06
C ASP A 506 55.12 -47.42 -29.19
N GLY A 507 54.33 -46.33 -29.09
CA GLY A 507 53.46 -45.87 -30.19
C GLY A 507 52.89 -44.46 -29.96
N GLN A 508 53.31 -43.50 -30.79
CA GLN A 508 52.87 -42.10 -30.73
C GLN A 508 51.70 -41.79 -31.66
N GLY A 509 50.84 -40.86 -31.23
CA GLY A 509 50.32 -39.78 -32.10
C GLY A 509 49.05 -40.06 -32.91
N GLN A 510 48.03 -39.22 -32.68
CA GLN A 510 47.39 -38.50 -33.78
C GLN A 510 46.74 -37.19 -33.32
N GLU A 511 46.88 -36.18 -34.16
CA GLU A 511 46.40 -34.81 -34.03
C GLU A 511 45.33 -34.62 -35.10
N GLU A 512 44.13 -34.15 -34.77
CA GLU A 512 43.17 -33.73 -35.81
C GLU A 512 42.37 -32.49 -35.39
N GLN A 513 42.11 -31.65 -36.39
CA GLN A 513 41.74 -30.24 -36.25
C GLN A 513 40.27 -30.05 -36.61
N ASN A 514 39.59 -29.05 -36.04
CA ASN A 514 38.26 -28.67 -36.52
C ASN A 514 37.96 -27.16 -36.31
N PRO A 515 38.05 -26.34 -37.37
CA PRO A 515 37.58 -24.96 -37.38
C PRO A 515 36.33 -24.79 -38.25
N HIS A 516 35.31 -24.05 -37.80
CA HIS A 516 34.44 -23.30 -38.72
C HIS A 516 33.65 -22.17 -38.05
N THR A 517 34.01 -20.93 -38.40
CA THR A 517 33.10 -19.77 -38.45
C THR A 517 32.51 -19.65 -39.86
N PRO A 518 31.37 -18.96 -40.02
CA PRO A 518 31.43 -17.77 -40.89
C PRO A 518 30.65 -16.56 -40.33
N ALA A 519 30.86 -15.40 -40.96
CA ALA A 519 30.25 -14.12 -40.61
C ALA A 519 29.47 -13.51 -41.79
N ALA A 520 28.35 -12.85 -41.50
CA ALA A 520 27.59 -11.88 -42.31
C ALA A 520 26.53 -11.24 -41.38
N GLU A 521 25.97 -10.03 -41.58
CA GLU A 521 26.14 -9.03 -42.62
C GLU A 521 25.78 -7.62 -42.09
N ARG A 522 26.06 -6.56 -42.85
CA ARG A 522 25.68 -5.17 -42.54
C ARG A 522 24.27 -4.86 -43.07
N GLN A 523 23.54 -3.94 -42.43
CA GLN A 523 22.69 -2.97 -43.15
C GLN A 523 22.34 -1.73 -42.31
N ALA A 524 21.98 -0.64 -43.01
CA ALA A 524 21.93 0.72 -42.48
C ALA A 524 20.50 1.27 -42.30
N GLY A 525 20.38 2.47 -41.70
CA GLY A 525 19.13 3.25 -41.68
C GLY A 525 18.74 3.80 -43.06
N PRO A 526 17.61 4.54 -43.17
CA PRO A 526 17.64 5.96 -42.77
C PRO A 526 16.34 6.48 -42.11
N ALA A 527 16.31 7.79 -41.88
CA ALA A 527 15.20 8.53 -41.23
C ALA A 527 14.31 9.30 -42.23
N SER A 528 13.32 10.01 -41.66
CA SER A 528 12.66 11.23 -42.17
C SER A 528 11.32 11.10 -42.91
N MET A 529 10.24 11.67 -42.32
CA MET A 529 9.49 12.83 -42.85
C MET A 529 8.16 13.04 -42.09
N ALA A 530 7.83 14.31 -41.79
CA ALA A 530 6.52 14.73 -41.25
C ALA A 530 5.60 15.24 -42.38
N PRO A 531 4.31 15.47 -42.11
CA PRO A 531 3.68 16.65 -42.71
C PRO A 531 2.72 17.46 -41.82
N VAL A 532 2.42 18.66 -42.35
CA VAL A 532 1.60 19.79 -41.87
C VAL A 532 0.54 20.06 -42.97
N MET A 533 -0.70 20.53 -42.76
CA MET A 533 -1.25 21.52 -41.82
C MET A 533 -2.76 21.30 -41.53
N ALA A 534 -3.31 22.12 -40.62
CA ALA A 534 -4.63 22.78 -40.65
C ALA A 534 -5.95 21.99 -40.76
N SER A 535 -6.84 22.20 -39.78
CA SER A 535 -8.31 22.27 -39.94
C SER A 535 -8.95 22.94 -38.71
N GLY A 536 -9.83 23.92 -38.93
CA GLY A 536 -10.43 24.76 -37.89
C GLY A 536 -11.47 24.08 -36.97
N PRO A 537 -11.99 24.82 -35.96
CA PRO A 537 -12.85 24.27 -34.91
C PRO A 537 -14.23 23.88 -35.45
N SER A 538 -14.39 22.59 -35.69
CA SER A 538 -15.68 21.96 -35.95
C SER A 538 -16.30 21.53 -34.61
N GLY A 539 -17.60 21.79 -34.44
CA GLY A 539 -18.37 21.34 -33.27
C GLY A 539 -18.33 19.82 -33.05
N PRO A 540 -18.89 19.30 -31.94
CA PRO A 540 -18.70 17.92 -31.49
C PRO A 540 -18.89 16.90 -32.60
N LYS A 541 -17.77 16.37 -33.10
CA LYS A 541 -17.71 15.55 -34.32
C LYS A 541 -18.48 14.26 -34.09
N GLN A 542 -19.62 14.12 -34.79
CA GLN A 542 -20.42 12.91 -34.76
C GLN A 542 -19.55 11.70 -35.14
N HIS A 543 -19.57 10.63 -34.35
CA HIS A 543 -18.71 9.48 -34.61
C HIS A 543 -19.16 8.76 -35.90
N HIS A 544 -18.40 8.94 -36.98
CA HIS A 544 -18.60 8.31 -38.30
C HIS A 544 -17.95 6.91 -38.40
N ALA A 545 -17.78 6.24 -37.27
CA ALA A 545 -17.08 4.96 -37.11
C ALA A 545 -17.97 3.95 -36.37
N CYS A 546 -17.72 2.66 -36.57
CA CYS A 546 -18.29 1.58 -35.76
C CYS A 546 -17.77 1.72 -34.31
N ALA A 547 -18.67 1.78 -33.34
CA ALA A 547 -18.31 1.96 -31.93
C ALA A 547 -17.43 0.83 -31.36
N VAL A 548 -17.46 -0.38 -31.95
CA VAL A 548 -16.66 -1.53 -31.50
C VAL A 548 -15.35 -1.67 -32.27
N CYS A 549 -15.42 -1.86 -33.60
CA CYS A 549 -14.23 -2.18 -34.41
C CYS A 549 -13.61 -0.98 -35.13
N GLY A 550 -14.08 0.24 -34.89
CA GLY A 550 -13.53 1.47 -35.47
C GLY A 550 -13.82 1.70 -36.96
N ARG A 551 -14.22 0.68 -37.73
CA ARG A 551 -14.41 0.79 -39.18
C ARG A 551 -15.35 1.93 -39.57
N THR A 552 -14.93 2.73 -40.53
CA THR A 552 -15.64 3.90 -41.06
C THR A 552 -16.38 3.60 -42.36
N ALA A 553 -17.29 4.50 -42.77
CA ALA A 553 -17.94 4.40 -44.07
C ALA A 553 -16.95 4.51 -45.27
N ARG A 554 -15.75 5.09 -45.06
CA ARG A 554 -14.69 5.14 -46.08
C ARG A 554 -14.08 3.76 -46.37
N GLU A 555 -14.16 2.84 -45.41
CA GLU A 555 -13.74 1.43 -45.57
C GLU A 555 -14.88 0.54 -46.11
N GLY A 556 -15.90 1.13 -46.74
CA GLY A 556 -17.07 0.42 -47.26
C GLY A 556 -18.05 -0.11 -46.19
N ALA A 557 -17.85 0.21 -44.91
CA ALA A 557 -18.70 -0.29 -43.84
C ALA A 557 -20.07 0.42 -43.79
N MET A 558 -21.16 -0.34 -44.00
CA MET A 558 -22.52 0.19 -43.89
C MET A 558 -22.93 0.39 -42.41
N LEU A 559 -22.67 1.59 -41.88
CA LEU A 559 -22.90 1.90 -40.46
C LEU A 559 -24.38 2.11 -40.09
N ARG A 560 -24.97 1.13 -39.40
CA ARG A 560 -26.34 1.16 -38.86
C ARG A 560 -26.35 1.81 -37.47
N ARG A 561 -27.34 2.65 -37.17
CA ARG A 561 -27.54 3.26 -35.84
C ARG A 561 -28.14 2.23 -34.86
N CYS A 562 -27.84 2.34 -33.56
CA CYS A 562 -28.55 1.59 -32.52
C CYS A 562 -30.06 1.90 -32.58
N ALA A 563 -30.92 0.87 -32.63
CA ALA A 563 -32.37 1.07 -32.78
C ALA A 563 -33.01 1.81 -31.59
N GLY A 564 -32.52 1.57 -30.36
CA GLY A 564 -33.08 2.18 -29.15
C GLY A 564 -32.62 3.61 -28.89
N CYS A 565 -31.33 3.91 -29.07
CA CYS A 565 -30.76 5.21 -28.69
C CYS A 565 -29.95 5.91 -29.78
N GLY A 566 -29.77 5.32 -30.96
CA GLY A 566 -28.83 5.82 -31.98
C GLY A 566 -29.22 7.15 -32.64
N ARG A 567 -30.42 7.68 -32.35
CA ARG A 567 -30.77 9.09 -32.63
C ARG A 567 -30.15 10.05 -31.61
N VAL A 568 -30.17 9.69 -30.32
CA VAL A 568 -29.72 10.51 -29.18
C VAL A 568 -28.19 10.40 -28.98
N THR A 569 -27.66 9.18 -28.93
CA THR A 569 -26.24 8.93 -28.62
C THR A 569 -25.33 8.98 -29.85
N GLY A 570 -25.91 8.99 -31.05
CA GLY A 570 -25.17 8.90 -32.32
C GLY A 570 -24.47 7.56 -32.57
N THR A 571 -24.56 6.58 -31.68
CA THR A 571 -23.83 5.30 -31.74
C THR A 571 -24.20 4.49 -32.99
N ARG A 572 -23.18 4.00 -33.71
CA ARG A 572 -23.31 3.19 -34.93
C ARG A 572 -22.47 1.92 -34.89
N TYR A 573 -22.91 0.90 -35.62
CA TYR A 573 -22.25 -0.40 -35.78
C TYR A 573 -22.22 -0.80 -37.26
N CYS A 574 -21.14 -1.44 -37.70
CA CYS A 574 -21.03 -1.97 -39.07
C CYS A 574 -21.73 -3.32 -39.26
N SER A 575 -22.04 -4.02 -38.17
CA SER A 575 -22.71 -5.33 -38.20
C SER A 575 -23.58 -5.53 -36.95
N GLN A 576 -24.51 -6.49 -37.02
CA GLN A 576 -25.31 -6.90 -35.86
C GLN A 576 -24.43 -7.49 -34.76
N GLU A 577 -23.32 -8.12 -35.12
CA GLU A 577 -22.38 -8.71 -34.17
C GLU A 577 -21.65 -7.64 -33.36
N CYS A 578 -21.15 -6.58 -34.00
CA CYS A 578 -20.61 -5.42 -33.29
C CYS A 578 -21.66 -4.79 -32.35
N CYS A 579 -22.94 -4.76 -32.73
CA CYS A 579 -24.00 -4.28 -31.83
C CYS A 579 -24.15 -5.18 -30.59
N ARG A 580 -24.13 -6.51 -30.75
CA ARG A 580 -24.18 -7.48 -29.64
C ARG A 580 -22.96 -7.38 -28.73
N THR A 581 -21.75 -7.28 -29.29
CA THR A 581 -20.52 -7.13 -28.51
C THR A 581 -20.55 -5.85 -27.65
N ASP A 582 -20.99 -4.72 -28.20
CA ASP A 582 -21.11 -3.46 -27.44
C ASP A 582 -22.16 -3.56 -26.33
N TRP A 583 -23.28 -4.25 -26.62
CA TRP A 583 -24.38 -4.47 -25.68
C TRP A 583 -23.95 -5.27 -24.45
N VAL A 584 -23.22 -6.38 -24.65
CA VAL A 584 -22.81 -7.31 -23.59
C VAL A 584 -21.48 -6.89 -22.94
N VAL A 585 -20.44 -6.64 -23.73
CA VAL A 585 -19.06 -6.47 -23.23
C VAL A 585 -18.80 -5.03 -22.77
N ARG A 586 -19.37 -4.03 -23.45
CA ARG A 586 -19.14 -2.60 -23.14
C ARG A 586 -20.30 -1.94 -22.38
N GLY A 587 -21.34 -2.70 -22.06
CA GLY A 587 -22.46 -2.22 -21.25
C GLY A 587 -23.36 -1.19 -21.96
N HIS A 588 -23.39 -1.17 -23.30
CA HIS A 588 -24.21 -0.22 -24.07
C HIS A 588 -25.70 -0.25 -23.66
N ARG A 589 -26.18 -1.38 -23.14
CA ARG A 589 -27.52 -1.52 -22.54
C ARG A 589 -27.88 -0.38 -21.58
N ALA A 590 -27.01 -0.02 -20.65
CA ALA A 590 -27.32 1.01 -19.64
C ALA A 590 -27.47 2.41 -20.27
N VAL A 591 -26.61 2.72 -21.25
CA VAL A 591 -26.68 3.98 -22.02
C VAL A 591 -27.95 4.01 -22.88
N CYS A 592 -28.31 2.87 -23.48
CA CYS A 592 -29.52 2.75 -24.29
C CYS A 592 -30.80 2.92 -23.45
N GLU A 593 -30.86 2.30 -22.26
CA GLU A 593 -31.97 2.44 -21.31
C GLU A 593 -32.08 3.87 -20.78
N ALA A 594 -30.97 4.54 -20.43
CA ALA A 594 -30.96 5.94 -20.01
C ALA A 594 -31.45 6.89 -21.12
N ALA A 595 -30.97 6.71 -22.35
CA ALA A 595 -31.40 7.51 -23.50
C ALA A 595 -32.89 7.32 -23.83
N ARG A 596 -33.42 6.10 -23.68
CA ARG A 596 -34.86 5.82 -23.85
C ARG A 596 -35.72 6.49 -22.77
N ARG A 597 -35.23 6.63 -21.53
CA ARG A 597 -35.93 7.36 -20.46
C ARG A 597 -35.93 8.88 -20.72
N GLY A 598 -34.82 9.44 -21.21
CA GLY A 598 -34.70 10.87 -21.50
C GLY A 598 -35.45 11.34 -22.77
N GLY A 599 -35.61 10.47 -23.78
CA GLY A 599 -36.19 10.83 -25.07
C GLY A 599 -37.72 10.87 -25.15
N GLY A 600 -38.44 10.60 -24.05
CA GLY A 600 -39.92 10.47 -24.06
C GLY A 600 -40.71 11.76 -23.89
N SER A 601 -40.11 12.83 -23.33
CA SER A 601 -40.86 14.00 -22.86
C SER A 601 -41.07 15.12 -23.91
N SER A 602 -40.90 14.83 -25.20
CA SER A 602 -41.09 15.79 -26.29
C SER A 602 -42.43 15.62 -27.03
N SER A 603 -43.44 15.01 -26.42
CA SER A 603 -44.82 15.07 -26.92
C SER A 603 -45.47 16.40 -26.50
N SER A 604 -45.86 17.20 -27.49
CA SER A 604 -46.45 18.54 -27.39
C SER A 604 -47.80 18.58 -26.66
N GLY A 605 -47.77 18.54 -25.33
CA GLY A 605 -48.89 18.88 -24.45
C GLY A 605 -48.87 20.36 -24.07
N GLN A 606 -49.30 21.23 -25.00
CA GLN A 606 -49.39 22.67 -24.76
C GLN A 606 -50.52 22.96 -23.75
N PRO A 607 -50.23 23.43 -22.51
CA PRO A 607 -51.28 23.75 -21.56
C PRO A 607 -52.06 24.97 -22.05
N LYS A 608 -53.38 24.83 -22.21
CA LYS A 608 -54.26 25.99 -22.40
C LYS A 608 -54.14 26.89 -21.16
N GLY A 609 -53.83 28.15 -21.38
CA GLY A 609 -53.84 29.15 -20.30
C GLY A 609 -55.24 29.27 -19.71
N VAL A 610 -55.33 29.23 -18.39
CA VAL A 610 -56.52 29.66 -17.65
C VAL A 610 -56.12 30.97 -16.98
N GLY A 611 -56.77 32.07 -17.39
CA GLY A 611 -56.68 33.35 -16.72
C GLY A 611 -57.96 33.60 -15.92
N ALA A 612 -57.78 33.90 -14.64
CA ALA A 612 -58.66 34.68 -13.76
C ALA A 612 -57.90 34.90 -12.44
#